data_AF-A0A699U9V2-F1
#
_entry.id   AF-A0A699U9V2-F1
#
_cell.length_a   1.000
_cell.length_b   1.000
_cell.length_c   1.000
_cell.angle_alpha   90.00
_cell.angle_beta   90.00
_cell.angle_gamma   90.00
#
_symmetry.space_group_name_H-M   'P 1'
#
loop_
_entity.id
_entity.type
_entity.pdbx_description
1 polymer ?
#
loop_
_entity_poly.entity_id
_entity_poly.type
_entity_poly.pdbx_seq_one_letter_code
_entity_poly.pdbx_strand_id
1 'polypeptide(L)'
;MEEDFKPAVQHQRRVNPIIHDVIKQEVLKLLDAGLICPLSDSPWVSPVYCVPKKGGFTVVENKDNELILTCLVTGWRICIDYRKLNEATCKDHFPLSFMDQMLERLARNQYYCFLDGFSGYFQIPIDLKDQEKTTFTCPYGMFTYRCMPFGLCNAP
;
A
#
# COMPACT_ATOMS: atom_id res chain seq x y z
N MET A 1 9.91 17.30 4.40
CA MET A 1 10.00 17.45 2.93
C MET A 1 11.16 18.38 2.66
N GLU A 2 11.90 18.17 1.57
CA GLU A 2 12.86 19.17 1.12
C GLU A 2 12.12 20.48 0.79
N GLU A 3 12.67 21.63 1.17
CA GLU A 3 11.98 22.93 1.14
C GLU A 3 11.57 23.37 -0.29
N ASP A 4 12.20 22.81 -1.32
CA ASP A 4 12.01 23.19 -2.72
C ASP A 4 11.07 22.26 -3.53
N PHE A 5 10.47 21.24 -2.90
CA PHE A 5 9.71 20.24 -3.65
C PHE A 5 8.28 20.70 -4.00
N LYS A 6 7.92 20.61 -5.28
CA LYS A 6 6.59 20.98 -5.78
C LYS A 6 5.59 19.83 -5.60
N PRO A 7 4.36 20.10 -5.12
CA PRO A 7 3.32 19.08 -5.03
C PRO A 7 3.05 18.39 -6.37
N ALA A 8 2.75 17.10 -6.32
CA ALA A 8 2.51 16.29 -7.51
C ALA A 8 1.07 15.78 -7.55
N VAL A 9 0.35 16.16 -8.61
CA VAL A 9 -0.98 15.64 -8.93
C VAL A 9 -0.86 14.64 -10.07
N GLN A 10 -1.19 13.38 -9.80
CA GLN A 10 -1.17 12.31 -10.79
C GLN A 10 -2.59 11.90 -11.17
N HIS A 11 -2.82 11.71 -12.47
CA HIS A 11 -4.10 11.25 -12.99
C HIS A 11 -4.27 9.75 -12.77
N GLN A 12 -5.50 9.34 -12.46
CA GLN A 12 -5.85 7.92 -12.35
C GLN A 12 -5.66 7.21 -13.69
N ARG A 13 -5.00 6.05 -13.65
CA ARG A 13 -4.84 5.21 -14.85
C ARG A 13 -6.15 4.51 -15.19
N ARG A 14 -6.35 4.22 -16.47
CA ARG A 14 -7.48 3.40 -16.93
C ARG A 14 -7.39 2.00 -16.32
N VAL A 15 -8.48 1.55 -15.71
CA VAL A 15 -8.59 0.22 -15.12
C VAL A 15 -9.69 -0.59 -15.80
N ASN A 16 -9.57 -1.92 -15.76
CA ASN A 16 -10.57 -2.84 -16.30
C ASN A 16 -11.85 -2.80 -15.42
N PRO A 17 -13.06 -2.93 -15.97
CA PRO A 17 -14.31 -3.05 -15.21
C PRO A 17 -14.26 -4.03 -14.02
N ILE A 18 -13.61 -5.18 -14.14
CA ILE A 18 -13.48 -6.14 -13.02
C ILE A 18 -12.71 -5.51 -11.85
N ILE A 19 -11.69 -4.72 -12.15
CA ILE A 19 -10.84 -4.05 -11.16
C ILE A 19 -11.58 -2.86 -10.54
N HIS A 20 -12.49 -2.21 -11.28
CA HIS A 20 -13.34 -1.15 -10.73
C HIS A 20 -14.11 -1.65 -9.51
N ASP A 21 -14.79 -2.79 -9.62
CA ASP A 21 -15.57 -3.34 -8.52
C ASP A 21 -14.70 -3.70 -7.32
N VAL A 22 -13.51 -4.27 -7.56
CA VAL A 22 -12.52 -4.56 -6.52
C VAL A 22 -12.10 -3.29 -5.78
N ILE A 23 -11.79 -2.22 -6.52
CA ILE A 23 -11.42 -0.92 -5.94
C ILE A 23 -12.57 -0.39 -5.08
N LYS A 24 -13.80 -0.43 -5.60
CA LYS A 24 -14.97 0.06 -4.90
C LYS A 24 -15.17 -0.64 -3.55
N GLN A 25 -15.14 -1.97 -3.55
CA GLN A 25 -15.38 -2.76 -2.35
C GLN A 25 -14.34 -2.49 -1.27
N GLU A 26 -13.09 -2.33 -1.65
CA GLU A 26 -12.03 -2.07 -0.69
C GLU A 26 -12.07 -0.63 -0.16
N VAL A 27 -12.35 0.36 -1.01
CA VAL A 27 -12.53 1.76 -0.57
C VAL A 27 -13.67 1.85 0.44
N LEU A 28 -14.79 1.15 0.21
CA LEU A 28 -15.89 1.10 1.17
C LEU A 28 -15.46 0.49 2.51
N LYS A 29 -14.74 -0.63 2.51
CA LYS A 29 -14.20 -1.21 3.76
C LYS A 29 -13.29 -0.25 4.52
N LEU A 30 -12.42 0.47 3.81
CA LEU A 30 -11.50 1.43 4.43
C LEU A 30 -12.25 2.63 5.01
N LEU A 31 -13.32 3.09 4.35
CA LEU A 31 -14.22 4.13 4.86
C LEU A 31 -14.96 3.66 6.11
N ASP A 32 -15.55 2.46 6.06
CA ASP A 32 -16.29 1.87 7.19
C ASP A 32 -15.38 1.66 8.41
N ALA A 33 -14.12 1.28 8.18
CA ALA A 33 -13.10 1.17 9.22
C ALA A 33 -12.56 2.52 9.71
N GLY A 34 -12.95 3.64 9.08
CA GLY A 34 -12.49 4.98 9.45
C GLY A 34 -11.01 5.25 9.16
N LEU A 35 -10.37 4.42 8.33
CA LEU A 35 -8.95 4.54 7.97
C LEU A 35 -8.69 5.62 6.93
N ILE A 36 -9.70 5.90 6.09
CA ILE A 36 -9.66 6.95 5.08
C ILE A 36 -10.84 7.90 5.24
N CYS A 37 -10.71 9.11 4.71
CA CYS A 37 -11.81 10.06 4.61
C CYS A 37 -11.88 10.71 3.21
N PRO A 38 -13.09 11.05 2.73
CA PRO A 38 -13.26 11.74 1.47
C PRO A 38 -12.63 13.13 1.54
N LEU A 39 -11.98 13.54 0.45
CA LEU A 39 -11.36 14.86 0.32
C LEU A 39 -11.80 15.48 -1.02
N SER A 40 -12.06 16.79 -1.01
CA SER A 40 -12.54 17.50 -2.21
C SER A 40 -11.41 17.89 -3.15
N ASP A 41 -10.30 18.37 -2.60
CA ASP A 41 -9.13 18.80 -3.36
C ASP A 41 -7.86 18.59 -2.53
N SER A 42 -6.74 18.32 -3.21
CA SER A 42 -5.43 18.17 -2.58
C SER A 42 -4.32 18.53 -3.56
N PRO A 43 -3.29 19.27 -3.11
CA PRO A 43 -2.10 19.51 -3.93
C PRO A 43 -1.28 18.23 -4.19
N TRP A 44 -1.48 17.19 -3.39
CA TRP A 44 -0.87 15.86 -3.54
C TRP A 44 -1.92 14.86 -3.97
N VAL A 45 -1.70 14.18 -5.10
CA VAL A 45 -2.60 13.13 -5.56
C VAL A 45 -1.81 11.98 -6.15
N SER A 46 -1.91 10.81 -5.53
CA SER A 46 -1.36 9.56 -6.04
C SER A 46 -2.44 8.66 -6.66
N PRO A 47 -2.19 7.96 -7.78
CA PRO A 47 -3.18 7.09 -8.39
C PRO A 47 -3.21 5.73 -7.70
N VAL A 48 -4.40 5.11 -7.68
CA VAL A 48 -4.57 3.72 -7.26
C VAL A 48 -4.13 2.76 -8.36
N TYR A 49 -3.43 1.72 -7.93
CA TYR A 49 -3.03 0.57 -8.72
C TYR A 49 -3.52 -0.72 -8.07
N CYS A 50 -3.89 -1.71 -8.88
CA CYS A 50 -4.34 -3.00 -8.39
C CYS A 50 -3.40 -4.10 -8.85
N VAL A 51 -2.93 -4.89 -7.90
CA VAL A 51 -2.01 -6.01 -8.14
C VAL A 51 -2.74 -7.31 -7.84
N PRO A 52 -2.83 -8.27 -8.79
CA PRO A 52 -3.39 -9.58 -8.49
C PRO A 52 -2.48 -10.33 -7.51
N LYS A 53 -3.06 -10.95 -6.48
CA LYS A 53 -2.36 -11.92 -5.65
C LYS A 53 -2.14 -13.17 -6.48
N LYS A 54 -0.87 -13.53 -6.67
CA LYS A 54 -0.49 -14.81 -7.27
C LYS A 54 -0.89 -15.93 -6.30
N GLY A 55 -1.74 -16.84 -6.75
CA GLY A 55 -2.02 -18.10 -6.10
C GLY A 55 -1.13 -19.20 -6.66
N GLY A 56 -1.76 -20.33 -6.98
CA GLY A 56 -1.12 -21.44 -7.71
C GLY A 56 -1.10 -21.26 -9.22
N PHE A 57 -0.64 -22.29 -9.92
CA PHE A 57 -0.65 -22.37 -11.37
C PHE A 57 -1.66 -23.41 -11.84
N THR A 58 -2.35 -23.12 -12.94
CA THR A 58 -3.18 -24.08 -13.67
C THR A 58 -2.71 -24.15 -15.11
N VAL A 59 -2.69 -25.35 -15.67
CA VAL A 59 -2.42 -25.55 -17.09
C VAL A 59 -3.73 -25.37 -17.84
N VAL A 60 -3.78 -24.41 -18.76
CA VAL A 60 -4.95 -24.14 -19.60
C VAL A 60 -4.53 -24.33 -21.05
N GLU A 61 -5.33 -25.07 -21.82
CA GLU A 61 -5.13 -25.18 -23.27
C GLU A 61 -5.54 -23.86 -23.94
N ASN A 62 -4.62 -23.27 -24.70
CA ASN A 62 -4.93 -22.14 -25.57
C ASN A 62 -5.70 -22.60 -26.82
N LYS A 63 -6.18 -21.65 -27.62
CA LYS A 63 -6.86 -21.88 -28.91
C LYS A 63 -6.03 -22.69 -29.91
N ASP A 64 -4.71 -22.70 -29.74
CA ASP A 64 -3.75 -23.44 -30.56
C ASP A 64 -3.40 -24.82 -29.96
N ASN A 65 -4.17 -25.32 -28.98
CA ASN A 65 -3.94 -26.55 -28.21
C ASN A 65 -2.60 -26.59 -27.45
N GLU A 66 -1.97 -25.44 -27.24
CA GLU A 66 -0.76 -25.32 -26.43
C GLU A 66 -1.13 -25.24 -24.94
N LEU A 67 -0.44 -26.03 -24.11
CA LEU A 67 -0.60 -26.03 -22.66
C LEU A 67 0.12 -24.82 -22.05
N ILE A 68 -0.63 -23.75 -21.74
CA ILE A 68 -0.10 -22.54 -21.12
C ILE A 68 -0.26 -22.62 -19.59
N LEU A 69 0.86 -22.45 -18.88
CA LEU A 69 0.86 -22.28 -17.43
C LEU A 69 0.28 -20.90 -17.07
N THR A 70 -0.96 -20.86 -16.58
CA THR A 70 -1.65 -19.64 -16.18
C THR A 70 -1.64 -19.50 -14.66
N CYS A 71 -1.31 -18.31 -14.15
CA CYS A 71 -1.35 -18.03 -12.71
C CYS A 71 -2.79 -17.77 -12.27
N LEU A 72 -3.27 -18.52 -11.27
CA LEU A 72 -4.57 -18.28 -10.65
C LEU A 72 -4.50 -17.02 -9.79
N VAL A 73 -5.45 -16.11 -10.01
CA VAL A 73 -5.64 -14.91 -9.18
C VAL A 73 -6.53 -15.27 -7.99
N THR A 74 -5.94 -15.38 -6.80
CA THR A 74 -6.68 -15.73 -5.57
C THR A 74 -7.30 -14.52 -4.87
N GLY A 75 -6.91 -13.31 -5.30
CA GLY A 75 -7.44 -12.05 -4.78
C GLY A 75 -6.69 -10.87 -5.38
N TRP A 76 -7.01 -9.68 -4.90
CA TRP A 76 -6.40 -8.43 -5.36
C TRP A 76 -5.79 -7.66 -4.19
N ARG A 77 -4.73 -6.90 -4.46
CA ARG A 77 -4.14 -5.92 -3.54
C ARG A 77 -4.30 -4.55 -4.15
N ILE A 78 -4.85 -3.62 -3.37
CA ILE A 78 -4.83 -2.21 -3.72
C ILE A 78 -3.51 -1.64 -3.25
N CYS A 79 -2.81 -0.98 -4.16
CA CYS A 79 -1.55 -0.32 -3.93
C CYS A 79 -1.68 1.12 -4.41
N ILE A 80 -1.13 2.07 -3.68
CA ILE A 80 -1.12 3.47 -4.09
C ILE A 80 0.28 3.80 -4.56
N ASP A 81 0.37 4.45 -5.71
CA ASP A 81 1.65 4.80 -6.30
C ASP A 81 2.20 6.08 -5.66
N TYR A 82 2.81 5.92 -4.48
CA TYR A 82 3.47 7.00 -3.73
C TYR A 82 4.88 7.31 -4.23
N ARG A 83 5.34 6.81 -5.39
CA ARG A 83 6.72 7.03 -5.85
C ARG A 83 7.12 8.51 -5.88
N LYS A 84 6.26 9.37 -6.43
CA LYS A 84 6.51 10.82 -6.48
C LYS A 84 6.52 11.47 -5.08
N LEU A 85 5.65 10.99 -4.19
CA LEU A 85 5.62 11.46 -2.81
C LEU A 85 6.88 11.02 -2.04
N ASN A 86 7.34 9.79 -2.27
CA ASN A 86 8.53 9.23 -1.64
C ASN A 86 9.81 9.90 -2.13
N GLU A 87 9.88 10.31 -3.39
CA GLU A 87 10.99 11.11 -3.93
C GLU A 87 11.08 12.48 -3.25
N ALA A 88 9.93 13.07 -2.90
CA ALA A 88 9.86 14.36 -2.19
C ALA A 88 10.14 14.27 -0.68
N THR A 89 10.04 13.06 -0.13
CA THR A 89 10.09 12.84 1.32
C THR A 89 11.52 12.54 1.74
N CYS A 90 12.03 13.32 2.69
CA CYS A 90 13.33 13.05 3.31
C CYS A 90 13.27 11.69 4.02
N LYS A 91 14.22 10.82 3.71
CA LYS A 91 14.27 9.46 4.23
C LYS A 91 14.71 9.48 5.69
N ASP A 92 13.98 8.77 6.54
CA ASP A 92 14.36 8.62 7.93
C ASP A 92 15.51 7.62 8.06
N HIS A 93 16.57 8.01 8.77
CA HIS A 93 17.74 7.18 9.05
C HIS A 93 17.62 6.57 10.45
N PHE A 94 16.57 5.78 10.67
CA PHE A 94 16.36 5.11 11.94
C PHE A 94 17.44 4.03 12.16
N PRO A 95 18.23 4.10 13.26
CA PRO A 95 19.30 3.14 13.51
C PRO A 95 18.72 1.80 13.96
N LEU A 96 18.57 0.86 13.03
CA LEU A 96 18.27 -0.53 13.37
C LEU A 96 19.49 -1.20 13.99
N SER A 97 19.28 -1.98 15.05
CA SER A 97 20.34 -2.80 15.65
C SER A 97 20.81 -3.87 14.66
N PHE A 98 22.10 -4.20 14.71
CA PHE A 98 22.64 -5.31 13.92
C PHE A 98 21.96 -6.63 14.27
N MET A 99 21.67 -7.46 13.26
CA MET A 99 21.01 -8.75 13.44
C MET A 99 21.74 -9.65 14.44
N ASP A 100 23.08 -9.67 14.40
CA ASP A 100 23.89 -10.49 15.31
C ASP A 100 23.67 -10.13 16.78
N GLN A 101 23.54 -8.84 17.10
CA GLN A 101 23.27 -8.37 18.46
C GLN A 101 21.88 -8.81 18.94
N MET A 102 20.89 -8.82 18.04
CA MET A 102 19.56 -9.32 18.36
C MET A 102 19.58 -10.84 18.58
N LEU A 103 20.28 -11.58 17.73
CA LEU A 103 20.40 -13.05 17.82
C LEU A 103 21.14 -13.49 19.09
N GLU A 104 22.22 -12.82 19.49
CA GLU A 104 22.93 -13.11 20.74
C GLU A 104 22.05 -12.91 21.98
N ARG A 105 21.19 -11.88 21.97
CA ARG A 105 20.21 -11.64 23.05
C ARG A 105 19.12 -12.70 23.06
N LEU A 106 18.66 -13.12 21.88
CA LEU A 106 17.62 -14.14 21.72
C LEU A 106 18.11 -15.52 22.17
N ALA A 107 19.33 -15.92 21.79
CA ALA A 107 19.90 -17.26 22.01
C ALA A 107 20.01 -17.69 23.49
N ARG A 108 19.92 -16.75 24.43
CA ARG A 108 19.97 -17.01 25.87
C ARG A 108 18.64 -17.49 26.47
N ASN A 109 17.58 -17.57 25.66
CA ASN A 109 16.24 -17.95 26.11
C ASN A 109 15.89 -19.38 25.71
N GLN A 110 15.11 -20.06 26.57
CA GLN A 110 14.65 -21.45 26.34
C GLN A 110 13.38 -21.52 25.49
N TYR A 111 12.59 -20.45 25.44
CA TYR A 111 11.32 -20.38 24.74
C TYR A 111 11.27 -19.13 23.85
N TYR A 112 10.64 -19.27 22.68
CA TYR A 112 10.47 -18.21 21.70
C TYR A 112 9.00 -18.06 21.36
N CYS A 113 8.53 -16.81 21.27
CA CYS A 113 7.20 -16.48 20.81
C CYS A 113 7.29 -15.44 19.69
N PHE A 114 6.57 -15.67 18.61
CA PHE A 114 6.44 -14.73 17.51
C PHE A 114 5.07 -14.05 17.62
N LEU A 115 5.07 -12.72 17.59
CA LEU A 115 3.87 -11.91 17.60
C LEU A 115 3.81 -11.15 16.27
N ASP A 116 2.70 -11.29 15.54
CA ASP A 116 2.44 -10.53 14.33
C ASP A 116 1.49 -9.37 14.63
N GLY A 117 1.91 -8.15 14.29
CA GLY A 117 1.09 -6.96 14.42
C GLY A 117 0.05 -6.93 13.32
N PHE A 118 -1.15 -7.47 13.58
CA PHE A 118 -2.22 -7.52 12.59
C PHE A 118 -2.49 -6.13 11.99
N SER A 119 -2.23 -5.97 10.69
CA SER A 119 -2.37 -4.68 10.00
C SER A 119 -1.61 -3.54 10.69
N GLY A 120 -0.41 -3.80 11.22
CA GLY A 120 0.35 -2.87 12.07
C GLY A 120 0.46 -1.43 11.53
N TYR A 121 0.63 -1.24 10.22
CA TYR A 121 0.65 0.08 9.59
C TYR A 121 -0.63 0.89 9.85
N PHE A 122 -1.79 0.26 9.72
CA PHE A 122 -3.08 0.94 9.92
C PHE A 122 -3.38 1.27 11.37
N GLN A 123 -2.56 0.82 12.32
CA GLN A 123 -2.68 1.19 13.73
C GLN A 123 -1.95 2.49 14.06
N ILE A 124 -0.99 2.90 13.22
CA ILE A 124 -0.17 4.09 13.47
C ILE A 124 -0.82 5.31 12.80
N PRO A 125 -1.24 6.33 13.57
CA PRO A 125 -1.83 7.53 13.01
C PRO A 125 -0.80 8.38 12.25
N ILE A 126 -1.23 9.02 11.17
CA ILE A 126 -0.45 10.04 10.47
C ILE A 126 -0.71 11.40 11.13
N ASP A 127 0.33 12.23 11.25
CA ASP A 127 0.19 13.63 11.68
C ASP A 127 -0.85 14.34 10.80
N LEU A 128 -1.77 15.08 11.43
CA LEU A 128 -2.85 15.80 10.74
C LEU A 128 -2.34 16.67 9.58
N LYS A 129 -1.15 17.27 9.71
CA LYS A 129 -0.55 18.12 8.66
C LYS A 129 -0.08 17.33 7.44
N ASP A 130 0.20 16.04 7.62
CA ASP A 130 0.76 15.16 6.59
C ASP A 130 -0.29 14.24 5.96
N GLN A 131 -1.50 14.17 6.52
CA GLN A 131 -2.59 13.36 5.96
C GLN A 131 -2.88 13.73 4.50
N GLU A 132 -3.00 15.02 4.18
CA GLU A 132 -3.25 15.50 2.81
C GLU A 132 -2.23 14.99 1.79
N LYS A 133 -0.98 14.74 2.20
CA LYS A 133 0.06 14.20 1.32
C LYS A 133 -0.21 12.77 0.88
N THR A 134 -0.92 12.01 1.70
CA THR A 134 -1.29 10.61 1.42
C THR A 134 -2.53 10.48 0.55
N THR A 135 -3.09 11.60 0.07
CA THR A 135 -4.28 11.60 -0.76
C THR A 135 -4.08 10.79 -2.04
N PHE A 136 -5.05 9.94 -2.32
CA PHE A 136 -5.09 9.14 -3.54
C PHE A 136 -6.39 9.38 -4.31
N THR A 137 -6.30 9.18 -5.62
CA THR A 137 -7.44 9.19 -6.52
C THR A 137 -7.80 7.77 -6.94
N CYS A 138 -9.10 7.53 -7.04
CA CYS A 138 -9.65 6.34 -7.66
C CYS A 138 -10.85 6.74 -8.54
N PRO A 139 -11.38 5.83 -9.38
CA PRO A 139 -12.53 6.15 -10.24
C PRO A 139 -13.80 6.63 -9.51
N TYR A 140 -13.86 6.47 -8.19
CA TYR A 140 -15.02 6.81 -7.36
C TYR A 140 -14.84 8.10 -6.55
N GLY A 141 -13.65 8.71 -6.55
CA GLY A 141 -13.39 9.92 -5.80
C GLY A 141 -11.94 10.03 -5.32
N MET A 142 -11.70 11.05 -4.49
CA MET A 142 -10.43 11.30 -3.83
C MET A 142 -10.57 11.05 -2.34
N PHE A 143 -9.58 10.38 -1.76
CA PHE A 143 -9.57 9.99 -0.37
C PHE A 143 -8.17 10.20 0.22
N THR A 144 -8.12 10.52 1.50
CA THR A 144 -6.88 10.66 2.26
C THR A 144 -6.84 9.66 3.41
N TYR A 145 -5.64 9.19 3.78
CA TYR A 145 -5.45 8.28 4.89
C TYR A 145 -5.27 9.02 6.21
N ARG A 146 -5.87 8.46 7.25
CA ARG A 146 -5.68 8.89 8.65
C ARG A 146 -4.59 8.11 9.37
N CYS A 147 -4.33 6.90 8.93
CA CYS A 147 -3.32 5.98 9.46
C CYS A 147 -2.34 5.59 8.35
N MET A 148 -1.13 5.14 8.70
CA MET A 148 -0.08 4.91 7.70
C MET A 148 -0.52 3.90 6.63
N PRO A 149 -0.60 4.30 5.34
CA PRO A 149 -0.83 3.36 4.26
C PRO A 149 0.47 2.65 3.88
N PHE A 150 0.32 1.50 3.24
CA PHE A 150 1.43 0.81 2.60
C PHE A 150 2.03 1.65 1.48
N GLY A 151 3.37 1.59 1.34
CA GLY A 151 4.09 2.17 0.21
C GLY A 151 4.74 3.53 0.49
N LEU A 152 4.59 4.09 1.68
CA LEU A 152 5.37 5.27 2.12
C LEU A 152 6.82 4.86 2.44
N CYS A 153 7.79 5.72 2.11
CA CYS A 153 9.22 5.43 2.29
C CYS A 153 9.69 5.35 3.76
N ASN A 154 8.99 6.03 4.68
CA ASN A 154 9.31 6.08 6.10
C ASN A 154 8.31 5.27 6.96
N ALA A 155 7.49 4.42 6.34
CA ALA A 155 6.71 3.46 7.10
C ALA A 155 7.65 2.37 7.66
N PRO A 156 7.42 1.86 8.88
CA PRO A 156 8.32 0.92 9.55
C PRO A 156 8.45 -0.44 8.88
#